data_AF-A0AA38XB74-F1
#
_entry.id   AF-A0AA38XB74-F1
#
_cell.length_a   1.000
_cell.length_b   1.000
_cell.length_c   1.000
_cell.angle_alpha   90.00
_cell.angle_beta   90.00
_cell.angle_gamma   90.00
#
_symmetry.space_group_name_H-M   'P 1'
#
loop_
_entity.id
_entity.type
_entity.pdbx_description
1 polymer ?
#
loop_
_entity_poly.entity_id
_entity_poly.type
_entity_poly.pdbx_seq_one_letter_code
_entity_poly.pdbx_strand_id
1 'polypeptide(L)'
;MKILIDFGSTEVRLFFRLYFSALFLVINFVGAKCRKDGVRLAILRGEAVQVTSMTGWLQNSSTLSTPLKLRALPGGWMGLLMLLTFLLSLAGDLVQTTITKVTVHGSCSFGTGLVLSPPPTIPQLIPPHNGAPYYVVAQAQSVSVLNGGKMGIYAKVNRDPRFSATLNDVLGAWVCEPHGRTLRRSHDASIPSVVQAAVRAGLLYDQMAPPYCNSIIPNGVGKNLTSHLIILDTSVDDTLEDTFEVRLSIDTSAQWTYEKILESFECRLQSRSSESKAVLEAIQRSIPSQYMLQNWCGTIQGAMYNGTGTGASGDSGLIIEQILNSMMMVAGGGNYLLNTTASHETQGCVLNRTLVPWEVIVLAAVSTGLAKFLAFDWMYLLWHLQKTPQTVSEGNVIPHDLLTWMQQAVIEAHSQHQLVVPTDQNQSRPEDPKRLFLYRFGQLPTGKLGLATL
;
A
#
# COMPACT_ATOMS: atom_id res chain seq x y z
N MET A 1 2.19 16.46 -2.82
CA MET A 1 1.08 16.28 -1.85
C MET A 1 0.47 14.90 -2.09
N LYS A 2 0.24 14.10 -1.05
CA LYS A 2 -0.28 12.73 -1.15
C LYS A 2 -1.53 12.64 -0.30
N ILE A 3 -2.64 12.15 -0.86
CA ILE A 3 -3.88 11.95 -0.09
C ILE A 3 -4.02 10.47 0.23
N LEU A 4 -4.16 10.18 1.52
CA LEU A 4 -4.41 8.84 2.03
C LEU A 4 -5.88 8.74 2.40
N ILE A 5 -6.54 7.68 1.93
CA ILE A 5 -7.96 7.45 2.17
C ILE A 5 -8.16 6.08 2.79
N ASP A 6 -9.17 5.98 3.64
CA ASP A 6 -9.51 4.81 4.47
C ASP A 6 -10.25 3.70 3.71
N PHE A 7 -10.58 3.93 2.44
CA PHE A 7 -11.29 2.97 1.58
C PHE A 7 -10.35 1.99 0.89
N GLY A 8 -10.91 0.84 0.46
CA GLY A 8 -10.16 -0.15 -0.28
C GLY A 8 -9.68 0.39 -1.63
N SER A 9 -8.45 0.05 -2.05
CA SER A 9 -7.89 0.57 -3.31
C SER A 9 -8.74 0.21 -4.52
N THR A 10 -9.37 -0.97 -4.49
CA THR A 10 -10.31 -1.42 -5.53
C THR A 10 -11.57 -0.57 -5.58
N GLU A 11 -12.13 -0.22 -4.43
CA GLU A 11 -13.34 0.63 -4.32
C GLU A 11 -13.05 2.03 -4.84
N VAL A 12 -11.92 2.62 -4.44
CA VAL A 12 -11.49 3.95 -4.89
C VAL A 12 -11.24 3.97 -6.40
N ARG A 13 -10.54 2.95 -6.94
CA ARG A 13 -10.34 2.81 -8.39
C ARG A 13 -11.67 2.69 -9.13
N LEU A 14 -12.59 1.87 -8.62
CA LEU A 14 -13.92 1.69 -9.21
C LEU A 14 -14.72 2.99 -9.20
N PHE A 15 -14.70 3.72 -8.08
CA PHE A 15 -15.34 5.02 -7.97
C PHE A 15 -14.84 6.00 -9.03
N PHE A 16 -13.52 6.18 -9.14
CA PHE A 16 -12.95 7.08 -10.16
C PHE A 16 -13.27 6.60 -11.58
N ARG A 17 -13.24 5.30 -11.85
CA ARG A 17 -13.59 4.76 -13.16
C ARG A 17 -15.03 5.07 -13.56
N LEU A 18 -15.98 4.85 -12.65
CA LEU A 18 -17.40 5.18 -12.87
C LEU A 18 -17.60 6.68 -13.03
N TYR A 19 -16.94 7.47 -12.18
CA TYR A 19 -16.98 8.92 -12.23
C TYR A 19 -16.48 9.48 -13.56
N PHE A 20 -15.28 9.09 -14.01
CA PHE A 20 -14.73 9.54 -15.29
C PHE A 20 -15.57 9.05 -16.47
N SER A 21 -16.04 7.79 -16.46
CA SER A 21 -16.89 7.26 -17.53
C SER A 21 -18.19 8.05 -17.68
N ALA A 22 -18.89 8.32 -16.57
CA ALA A 22 -20.11 9.12 -16.58
C ALA A 22 -19.83 10.56 -17.01
N LEU A 23 -18.75 11.15 -16.53
CA LEU A 23 -18.36 12.52 -16.85
C LEU A 23 -18.03 12.70 -18.34
N PHE A 24 -17.26 11.77 -18.93
CA PHE A 24 -16.96 11.82 -20.37
C PHE A 24 -18.19 11.54 -21.23
N LEU A 25 -19.13 10.71 -20.78
CA LEU A 25 -20.42 10.54 -21.44
C LEU A 25 -21.19 11.87 -21.48
N VAL A 26 -21.27 12.59 -20.35
CA VAL A 26 -21.92 13.91 -20.28
C VAL A 26 -21.22 14.93 -21.18
N ILE A 27 -19.88 14.99 -21.14
CA ILE A 27 -19.08 15.86 -22.01
C ILE A 27 -19.37 15.60 -23.48
N ASN A 28 -19.38 14.32 -23.89
CA ASN A 28 -19.65 13.93 -25.28
C ASN A 28 -21.08 14.30 -25.70
N PHE A 29 -22.06 14.06 -24.82
CA PHE A 29 -23.46 14.41 -25.10
C PHE A 29 -23.65 15.92 -25.25
N VAL A 30 -23.17 16.70 -24.28
CA VAL A 30 -23.31 18.16 -24.29
C VAL A 30 -22.51 18.76 -25.45
N GLY A 31 -21.30 18.28 -25.69
CA GLY A 31 -20.47 18.71 -26.82
C GLY A 31 -21.15 18.47 -28.17
N ALA A 32 -21.81 17.32 -28.36
CA ALA A 32 -22.61 17.05 -29.56
C ALA A 32 -23.78 18.05 -29.72
N LYS A 33 -24.46 18.40 -28.62
CA LYS A 33 -25.54 19.40 -28.63
C LYS A 33 -25.03 20.80 -28.95
N CYS A 34 -23.95 21.26 -28.29
CA CYS A 34 -23.30 22.54 -28.60
C CYS A 34 -22.98 22.67 -30.10
N ARG A 35 -22.38 21.63 -30.69
CA ARG A 35 -22.02 21.63 -32.12
C ARG A 35 -23.23 21.74 -33.02
N LYS A 36 -24.26 20.94 -32.77
CA LYS A 36 -25.51 20.97 -33.52
C LYS A 36 -26.17 22.34 -33.46
N ASP A 37 -26.31 22.89 -32.25
CA ASP A 37 -27.01 24.15 -32.02
C ASP A 37 -26.21 25.35 -32.54
N GLY A 38 -24.88 25.30 -32.46
CA GLY A 38 -23.99 26.32 -33.03
C GLY A 38 -24.06 26.38 -34.56
N VAL A 39 -24.03 25.23 -35.24
CA VAL A 39 -24.21 25.17 -36.71
C VAL A 39 -25.59 25.68 -37.10
N ARG A 40 -26.64 25.28 -36.37
CA ARG A 40 -28.00 25.76 -36.61
C ARG A 40 -28.09 27.28 -36.48
N LEU A 41 -27.47 27.86 -35.46
CA LEU A 41 -27.46 29.30 -35.23
C LEU A 41 -26.73 30.05 -36.35
N ALA A 42 -25.59 29.54 -36.84
CA ALA A 42 -24.85 30.13 -37.95
C ALA A 42 -25.69 30.14 -39.25
N ILE A 43 -26.37 29.04 -39.56
CA ILE A 43 -27.28 28.94 -40.72
C ILE A 43 -28.43 29.94 -40.60
N LEU A 44 -29.06 30.05 -39.43
CA LEU A 44 -30.16 31.00 -39.19
C LEU A 44 -29.72 32.47 -39.32
N ARG A 45 -28.45 32.77 -39.07
CA ARG A 45 -27.86 34.11 -39.27
C ARG A 45 -27.45 34.39 -40.72
N GLY A 46 -27.61 33.42 -41.62
CA GLY A 46 -27.20 33.55 -43.02
C GLY A 46 -25.69 33.45 -43.24
N GLU A 47 -24.94 32.92 -42.26
CA GLU A 47 -23.49 32.74 -42.40
C GLU A 47 -23.18 31.52 -43.27
N ALA A 48 -22.16 31.62 -44.13
CA ALA A 48 -21.68 30.48 -44.91
C ALA A 48 -20.93 29.50 -44.01
N VAL A 49 -21.48 28.30 -43.84
CA VAL A 49 -20.92 27.24 -42.98
C VAL A 49 -20.06 26.29 -43.80
N GLN A 50 -18.77 26.15 -43.45
CA GLN A 50 -17.89 25.17 -44.10
C GLN A 50 -18.30 23.74 -43.73
N VAL A 51 -18.17 22.79 -44.67
CA VAL A 51 -18.52 21.36 -44.43
C VAL A 51 -17.72 20.77 -43.27
N THR A 52 -16.46 21.19 -43.08
CA THR A 52 -15.60 20.83 -41.95
C THR A 52 -16.15 21.26 -40.59
N SER A 53 -17.06 22.23 -40.57
CA SER A 53 -17.76 22.72 -39.38
C SER A 53 -19.11 22.05 -39.15
N MET A 54 -19.56 21.16 -40.03
CA MET A 54 -20.75 20.31 -39.85
C MET A 54 -20.40 18.89 -39.35
N THR A 55 -19.14 18.64 -38.99
CA THR A 55 -18.74 17.38 -38.36
C THR A 55 -19.34 17.28 -36.96
N GLY A 56 -19.91 16.13 -36.62
CA GLY A 56 -20.41 15.84 -35.28
C GLY A 56 -19.31 15.87 -34.22
N TRP A 57 -19.72 15.65 -32.96
CA TRP A 57 -18.76 15.47 -31.88
C TRP A 57 -18.01 14.14 -32.08
N LEU A 58 -16.75 14.24 -32.48
CA LEU A 58 -15.92 13.08 -32.74
C LEU A 58 -15.57 12.38 -31.42
N GLN A 59 -15.60 11.06 -31.43
CA GLN A 59 -15.28 10.22 -30.28
C GLN A 59 -14.07 9.32 -30.59
N ASN A 60 -13.28 9.04 -29.56
CA ASN A 60 -12.18 8.08 -29.62
C ASN A 60 -11.14 8.44 -30.70
N SER A 61 -10.55 7.42 -31.34
CA SER A 61 -9.50 7.55 -32.36
C SER A 61 -9.94 8.32 -33.62
N SER A 62 -11.24 8.50 -33.85
CA SER A 62 -11.74 9.33 -34.95
C SER A 62 -11.34 10.81 -34.77
N THR A 63 -11.24 11.27 -33.52
CA THR A 63 -10.79 12.63 -33.17
C THR A 63 -9.35 12.90 -33.57
N LEU A 64 -8.49 11.87 -33.56
CA LEU A 64 -7.08 11.99 -33.91
C LEU A 64 -6.85 11.86 -35.43
N SER A 65 -7.59 10.95 -36.07
CA SER A 65 -7.41 10.64 -37.49
C SER A 65 -8.06 11.66 -38.44
N THR A 66 -9.13 12.33 -38.00
CA THR A 66 -9.87 13.29 -38.83
C THR A 66 -9.06 14.57 -39.12
N PRO A 67 -8.40 15.22 -38.14
CA PRO A 67 -7.53 16.37 -38.41
C PRO A 67 -6.36 16.01 -39.32
N LEU A 68 -5.78 14.83 -39.14
CA LEU A 68 -4.67 14.34 -39.98
C LEU A 68 -5.09 14.17 -41.45
N LYS A 69 -6.29 13.65 -41.69
CA LYS A 69 -6.82 13.43 -43.04
C LYS A 69 -7.34 14.71 -43.70
N LEU A 70 -8.03 15.56 -42.93
CA LEU A 70 -8.61 16.81 -43.45
C LEU A 70 -7.62 17.97 -43.49
N ARG A 71 -6.43 17.83 -42.87
CA ARG A 71 -5.43 18.90 -42.67
C ARG A 71 -6.01 20.17 -42.02
N ALA A 72 -7.15 20.04 -41.35
CA ALA A 72 -7.89 21.11 -40.70
C ALA A 72 -8.58 20.58 -39.44
N LEU A 73 -8.76 21.43 -38.44
CA LEU A 73 -9.44 21.05 -37.20
C LEU A 73 -10.95 20.94 -37.43
N PRO A 74 -11.57 19.77 -37.19
CA PRO A 74 -13.01 19.59 -37.34
C PRO A 74 -13.74 20.48 -36.34
N GLY A 75 -14.62 21.35 -36.84
CA GLY A 75 -15.39 22.25 -35.98
C GLY A 75 -14.65 23.45 -35.39
N GLY A 76 -13.48 23.83 -35.92
CA GLY A 76 -12.74 25.02 -35.48
C GLY A 76 -12.23 24.88 -34.04
N TRP A 77 -12.50 25.88 -33.19
CA TRP A 77 -12.03 25.89 -31.79
C TRP A 77 -12.62 24.73 -30.95
N MET A 78 -13.83 24.27 -31.27
CA MET A 78 -14.43 23.10 -30.62
C MET A 78 -13.67 21.79 -30.91
N GLY A 79 -12.96 21.72 -32.04
CA GLY A 79 -12.09 20.59 -32.36
C GLY A 79 -10.93 20.44 -31.38
N LEU A 80 -10.42 21.55 -30.82
CA LEU A 80 -9.42 21.52 -29.74
C LEU A 80 -9.99 20.93 -28.46
N LEU A 81 -11.24 21.25 -28.13
CA LEU A 81 -11.92 20.65 -26.98
C LEU A 81 -12.16 19.16 -27.19
N MET A 82 -12.56 18.72 -28.38
CA MET A 82 -12.69 17.29 -28.69
C MET A 82 -11.35 16.56 -28.48
N LEU A 83 -10.25 17.10 -29.02
CA LEU A 83 -8.91 16.52 -28.83
C LEU A 83 -8.51 16.48 -27.36
N LEU A 84 -8.76 17.56 -26.62
CA LEU A 84 -8.49 17.63 -25.19
C LEU A 84 -9.30 16.59 -24.42
N THR A 85 -10.60 16.41 -24.72
CA THR A 85 -11.43 15.40 -24.06
C THR A 85 -10.93 13.98 -24.31
N PHE A 86 -10.46 13.69 -25.53
CA PHE A 86 -9.86 12.40 -25.86
C PHE A 86 -8.55 12.15 -25.09
N LEU A 87 -7.67 13.17 -24.99
CA LEU A 87 -6.45 13.05 -24.19
C LEU A 87 -6.75 12.88 -22.70
N LEU A 88 -7.73 13.61 -22.17
CA LEU A 88 -8.16 13.49 -20.78
C LEU A 88 -8.79 12.13 -20.50
N SER A 89 -9.53 11.53 -21.43
CA SER A 89 -10.10 10.19 -21.25
C SER A 89 -9.01 9.12 -21.21
N LEU A 90 -8.01 9.21 -22.09
CA LEU A 90 -6.84 8.33 -22.08
C LEU A 90 -6.03 8.48 -20.78
N ALA A 91 -5.79 9.73 -20.37
CA ALA A 91 -5.12 10.01 -19.10
C ALA A 91 -5.92 9.47 -17.91
N GLY A 92 -7.26 9.50 -17.98
CA GLY A 92 -8.15 8.94 -16.96
C GLY A 92 -7.89 7.47 -16.69
N ASP A 93 -7.82 6.66 -17.75
CA ASP A 93 -7.56 5.23 -17.63
C ASP A 93 -6.14 4.96 -17.11
N LEU A 94 -5.14 5.71 -17.60
CA LEU A 94 -3.75 5.52 -17.20
C LEU A 94 -3.50 5.93 -15.74
N VAL A 95 -3.98 7.11 -15.34
CA VAL A 95 -3.73 7.65 -14.00
C VAL A 95 -4.48 6.82 -12.94
N GLN A 96 -5.61 6.20 -13.24
CA GLN A 96 -6.28 5.28 -12.29
C GLN A 96 -5.41 4.09 -11.88
N THR A 97 -4.50 3.62 -12.75
CA THR A 97 -3.58 2.52 -12.41
C THR A 97 -2.60 2.89 -11.30
N THR A 98 -2.35 4.19 -11.10
CA THR A 98 -1.40 4.71 -10.11
C THR A 98 -1.97 4.74 -8.68
N ILE A 99 -3.30 4.59 -8.53
CA ILE A 99 -3.94 4.46 -7.22
C ILE A 99 -3.49 3.16 -6.59
N THR A 100 -2.71 3.21 -5.52
CA THR A 100 -2.09 2.01 -4.93
C THR A 100 -2.43 1.89 -3.45
N LYS A 101 -2.41 0.66 -2.96
CA LYS A 101 -2.55 0.38 -1.54
C LYS A 101 -1.18 0.59 -0.87
N VAL A 102 -1.16 1.34 0.22
CA VAL A 102 0.03 1.60 1.01
C VAL A 102 -0.24 1.24 2.47
N THR A 103 0.75 0.63 3.11
CA THR A 103 0.75 0.37 4.56
C THR A 103 1.28 1.59 5.28
N VAL A 104 0.56 2.06 6.30
CA VAL A 104 0.97 3.19 7.13
C VAL A 104 0.83 2.81 8.59
N HIS A 105 1.67 3.38 9.46
CA HIS A 105 1.50 3.24 10.90
C HIS A 105 0.30 4.06 11.37
N GLY A 106 -0.49 3.48 12.24
CA GLY A 106 -1.63 4.12 12.88
C GLY A 106 -1.90 3.54 14.26
N SER A 107 -3.07 3.86 14.79
CA SER A 107 -3.51 3.39 16.11
C SER A 107 -4.78 2.55 15.96
N CYS A 108 -4.76 1.34 16.50
CA CYS A 108 -5.88 0.41 16.50
C CYS A 108 -6.39 0.22 17.93
N SER A 109 -7.67 -0.11 18.10
CA SER A 109 -8.21 -0.53 19.39
C SER A 109 -7.49 -1.78 19.90
N PHE A 110 -7.12 -1.79 21.18
CA PHE A 110 -6.47 -2.94 21.81
C PHE A 110 -7.44 -4.12 22.00
N GLY A 111 -8.61 -3.88 22.57
CA GLY A 111 -9.58 -4.93 22.88
C GLY A 111 -9.12 -5.82 24.06
N THR A 112 -8.73 -7.05 23.79
CA THR A 112 -8.39 -8.02 24.84
C THR A 112 -7.00 -8.59 24.61
N GLY A 113 -6.23 -8.73 25.67
CA GLY A 113 -4.90 -9.33 25.58
C GLY A 113 -4.19 -9.40 26.92
N LEU A 114 -2.87 -9.49 26.85
CA LEU A 114 -2.01 -9.36 28.00
C LEU A 114 -1.78 -7.86 28.26
N VAL A 115 -1.97 -7.43 29.50
CA VAL A 115 -1.70 -6.06 29.94
C VAL A 115 -0.71 -6.14 31.08
N LEU A 116 0.41 -5.44 30.98
CA LEU A 116 1.40 -5.37 32.03
C LEU A 116 0.87 -4.45 33.12
N SER A 117 0.65 -5.04 34.29
CA SER A 117 0.34 -4.30 35.51
C SER A 117 1.41 -4.67 36.53
N PRO A 118 1.89 -3.73 37.36
CA PRO A 118 2.72 -4.11 38.49
C PRO A 118 1.96 -5.20 39.27
N PRO A 119 2.58 -6.36 39.52
CA PRO A 119 1.86 -7.46 40.14
C PRO A 119 1.29 -6.98 41.48
N PRO A 120 0.00 -7.24 41.79
CA PRO A 120 -0.43 -7.13 43.17
C PRO A 120 0.50 -8.01 44.00
N THR A 121 0.78 -7.60 45.24
CA THR A 121 1.68 -8.19 46.26
C THR A 121 1.42 -9.68 46.56
N ILE A 122 1.39 -10.53 45.54
CA ILE A 122 1.07 -11.95 45.52
C ILE A 122 2.36 -12.66 45.09
N PRO A 123 2.75 -13.75 45.78
CA PRO A 123 4.07 -14.34 45.64
C PRO A 123 4.28 -14.97 44.26
N GLN A 124 5.49 -14.76 43.73
CA GLN A 124 6.17 -15.58 42.72
C GLN A 124 5.26 -16.19 41.66
N LEU A 125 4.77 -15.35 40.74
CA LEU A 125 4.27 -15.90 39.50
C LEU A 125 5.47 -16.31 38.66
N ILE A 126 5.75 -17.61 38.60
CA ILE A 126 6.71 -18.19 37.65
C ILE A 126 5.95 -18.33 36.33
N PRO A 127 6.08 -17.39 35.37
CA PRO A 127 5.41 -17.51 34.10
C PRO A 127 5.88 -18.78 33.36
N PRO A 128 4.95 -19.64 32.90
CA PRO A 128 5.30 -20.80 32.10
C PRO A 128 5.90 -20.34 30.76
N HIS A 129 7.07 -20.87 30.43
CA HIS A 129 7.81 -20.60 29.19
C HIS A 129 7.16 -21.25 27.94
N ASN A 130 6.07 -22.01 28.12
CA ASN A 130 5.36 -22.75 27.07
C ASN A 130 3.84 -22.49 27.08
N GLY A 131 3.39 -21.46 27.78
CA GLY A 131 1.97 -21.07 27.84
C GLY A 131 1.52 -20.24 26.64
N ALA A 132 0.19 -20.14 26.45
CA ALA A 132 -0.39 -19.25 25.44
C ALA A 132 0.11 -17.78 25.56
N PRO A 133 0.29 -17.20 26.77
CA PRO A 133 0.85 -15.86 26.92
C PRO A 133 2.23 -15.70 26.28
N TYR A 134 3.15 -16.67 26.49
CA TYR A 134 4.46 -16.66 25.85
C TYR A 134 4.36 -16.60 24.33
N TYR A 135 3.54 -17.46 23.71
CA TYR A 135 3.37 -17.46 22.25
C TYR A 135 2.84 -16.13 21.72
N VAL A 136 1.89 -15.51 22.42
CA VAL A 136 1.33 -14.21 22.00
C VAL A 136 2.37 -13.10 22.09
N VAL A 137 3.13 -13.01 23.18
CA VAL A 137 4.16 -11.96 23.32
C VAL A 137 5.33 -12.16 22.37
N ALA A 138 5.78 -13.41 22.19
CA ALA A 138 6.86 -13.74 21.27
C ALA A 138 6.44 -13.44 19.81
N GLN A 139 5.23 -13.85 19.43
CA GLN A 139 4.68 -13.56 18.11
C GLN A 139 4.50 -12.06 17.90
N ALA A 140 3.99 -11.33 18.88
CA ALA A 140 3.80 -9.89 18.76
C ALA A 140 5.12 -9.13 18.60
N GLN A 141 6.20 -9.58 19.24
CA GLN A 141 7.54 -9.04 19.00
C GLN A 141 7.96 -9.21 17.53
N SER A 142 7.85 -10.43 16.99
CA SER A 142 8.18 -10.70 15.60
C SER A 142 7.27 -9.94 14.62
N VAL A 143 5.96 -9.93 14.88
CA VAL A 143 4.96 -9.22 14.05
C VAL A 143 5.21 -7.72 14.06
N SER A 144 5.53 -7.14 15.22
CA SER A 144 5.89 -5.73 15.33
C SER A 144 7.05 -5.38 14.42
N VAL A 145 8.16 -6.12 14.50
CA VAL A 145 9.36 -5.89 13.66
C VAL A 145 9.05 -6.11 12.18
N LEU A 146 8.33 -7.17 11.82
CA LEU A 146 7.92 -7.44 10.44
C LEU A 146 7.04 -6.31 9.87
N ASN A 147 6.22 -5.69 10.71
CA ASN A 147 5.39 -4.54 10.36
C ASN A 147 6.12 -3.19 10.51
N GLY A 148 7.46 -3.18 10.59
CA GLY A 148 8.28 -1.95 10.69
C GLY A 148 8.25 -1.25 12.06
N GLY A 149 7.67 -1.89 13.07
CA GLY A 149 7.61 -1.42 14.45
C GLY A 149 8.89 -1.72 15.24
N LYS A 150 8.84 -1.50 16.56
CA LYS A 150 9.94 -1.76 17.49
C LYS A 150 9.73 -3.06 18.25
N MET A 151 10.82 -3.78 18.53
CA MET A 151 10.84 -4.88 19.50
C MET A 151 11.03 -4.31 20.92
N GLY A 152 10.45 -4.96 21.93
CA GLY A 152 10.65 -4.59 23.32
C GLY A 152 9.60 -5.20 24.24
N ILE A 153 9.53 -4.63 25.44
CA ILE A 153 8.53 -4.92 26.46
C ILE A 153 7.36 -3.95 26.25
N TYR A 154 6.22 -4.48 25.81
CA TYR A 154 5.04 -3.70 25.52
C TYR A 154 4.17 -3.55 26.76
N ALA A 155 3.57 -2.37 26.97
CA ALA A 155 2.62 -2.17 28.07
C ALA A 155 1.39 -3.08 27.94
N LYS A 156 1.00 -3.38 26.71
CA LYS A 156 -0.12 -4.25 26.38
C LYS A 156 0.12 -4.91 25.03
N VAL A 157 -0.34 -6.14 24.88
CA VAL A 157 -0.13 -6.94 23.68
C VAL A 157 -1.24 -7.95 23.47
N ASN A 158 -1.65 -8.13 22.22
CA ASN A 158 -2.72 -9.03 21.81
C ASN A 158 -2.31 -9.87 20.59
N ARG A 159 -3.29 -10.55 19.98
CA ARG A 159 -3.09 -11.42 18.81
C ARG A 159 -3.29 -10.70 17.47
N ASP A 160 -3.31 -9.37 17.42
CA ASP A 160 -3.55 -8.64 16.16
C ASP A 160 -2.35 -8.83 15.21
N PRO A 161 -2.53 -9.44 14.03
CA PRO A 161 -1.44 -9.62 13.05
C PRO A 161 -0.96 -8.29 12.44
N ARG A 162 -1.71 -7.19 12.64
CA ARG A 162 -1.33 -5.84 12.23
C ARG A 162 -0.58 -5.09 13.31
N PHE A 163 -0.29 -5.72 14.45
CA PHE A 163 0.42 -5.04 15.53
C PHE A 163 1.77 -4.51 15.04
N SER A 164 2.07 -3.27 15.39
CA SER A 164 3.30 -2.58 15.01
C SER A 164 3.58 -1.58 16.12
N ALA A 165 4.41 -1.99 17.08
CA ALA A 165 4.65 -1.21 18.27
C ALA A 165 5.30 0.11 17.90
N THR A 166 4.61 1.19 18.25
CA THR A 166 5.17 2.52 18.21
C THR A 166 6.01 2.74 19.46
N LEU A 167 6.75 3.83 19.43
CA LEU A 167 7.52 4.30 20.57
C LEU A 167 6.70 4.40 21.87
N ASN A 168 5.41 4.73 21.80
CA ASN A 168 4.54 4.86 22.98
C ASN A 168 4.06 3.52 23.53
N ASP A 169 4.10 2.45 22.73
CA ASP A 169 3.67 1.11 23.15
C ASP A 169 4.79 0.37 23.92
N VAL A 170 6.04 0.81 23.77
CA VAL A 170 7.24 0.18 24.35
C VAL A 170 7.62 0.85 25.67
N LEU A 171 7.57 0.08 26.76
CA LEU A 171 8.03 0.52 28.09
C LEU A 171 9.57 0.52 28.18
N GLY A 172 10.19 -0.45 27.55
CA GLY A 172 11.64 -0.66 27.56
C GLY A 172 12.01 -1.90 26.78
N ALA A 173 13.27 -2.29 26.85
CA ALA A 173 13.77 -3.52 26.27
C ALA A 173 15.01 -3.99 27.02
N TRP A 174 15.24 -5.29 27.06
CA TRP A 174 16.55 -5.83 27.30
C TRP A 174 17.46 -5.48 26.13
N VAL A 175 18.67 -5.04 26.44
CA VAL A 175 19.74 -4.80 25.46
C VAL A 175 20.90 -5.68 25.85
N CYS A 176 21.29 -6.58 24.94
CA CYS A 176 22.32 -7.59 25.15
C CYS A 176 23.52 -7.30 24.26
N GLU A 177 24.63 -6.90 24.88
CA GLU A 177 25.87 -6.60 24.17
C GLU A 177 26.89 -7.72 24.39
N PRO A 178 27.76 -8.01 23.39
CA PRO A 178 28.89 -8.92 23.59
C PRO A 178 29.75 -8.46 24.76
N HIS A 179 30.04 -9.37 25.68
CA HIS A 179 30.76 -9.09 26.92
C HIS A 179 32.05 -9.89 27.00
N GLY A 180 33.16 -9.18 27.21
CA GLY A 180 34.47 -9.78 27.35
C GLY A 180 34.98 -10.49 26.09
N ARG A 181 35.90 -11.44 26.29
CA ARG A 181 36.54 -12.21 25.22
C ARG A 181 35.90 -13.58 25.09
N THR A 182 35.90 -14.12 23.88
CA THR A 182 35.51 -15.50 23.61
C THR A 182 36.33 -16.47 24.46
N LEU A 183 35.66 -17.34 25.20
CA LEU A 183 36.30 -18.36 26.04
C LEU A 183 36.37 -19.68 25.26
N ARG A 184 37.59 -20.18 25.06
CA ARG A 184 37.85 -21.44 24.39
C ARG A 184 38.12 -22.56 25.39
N ARG A 185 37.48 -23.70 25.19
CA ARG A 185 37.64 -24.89 26.04
C ARG A 185 37.68 -26.16 25.20
N SER A 186 38.46 -27.14 25.65
CA SER A 186 38.49 -28.45 25.00
C SER A 186 37.09 -29.04 24.89
N HIS A 187 36.84 -29.80 23.82
CA HIS A 187 35.55 -30.41 23.51
C HIS A 187 35.05 -31.36 24.62
N ASP A 188 35.98 -31.96 25.38
CA ASP A 188 35.75 -32.87 26.50
C ASP A 188 35.72 -32.18 27.88
N ALA A 189 35.87 -30.85 27.93
CA ALA A 189 35.84 -30.10 29.18
C ALA A 189 34.47 -30.27 29.88
N SER A 190 34.51 -30.61 31.17
CA SER A 190 33.28 -30.77 31.96
C SER A 190 32.57 -29.42 32.12
N ILE A 191 31.24 -29.41 32.09
CA ILE A 191 30.45 -28.18 32.24
C ILE A 191 30.84 -27.39 33.50
N PRO A 192 31.03 -28.00 34.69
CA PRO A 192 31.48 -27.27 35.87
C PRO A 192 32.84 -26.56 35.67
N SER A 193 33.77 -27.19 34.95
CA SER A 193 35.08 -26.57 34.64
C SER A 193 34.94 -25.39 33.67
N VAL A 194 34.00 -25.49 32.72
CA VAL A 194 33.67 -24.43 31.76
C VAL A 194 33.00 -23.25 32.47
N VAL A 195 32.05 -23.51 33.36
CA VAL A 195 31.41 -22.50 34.22
C VAL A 195 32.44 -21.79 35.09
N GLN A 196 33.23 -22.52 35.85
CA GLN A 196 34.25 -21.93 36.74
C GLN A 196 35.27 -21.09 35.96
N ALA A 197 35.62 -21.53 34.75
CA ALA A 197 36.46 -20.76 33.85
C ALA A 197 35.85 -19.44 33.41
N ALA A 198 34.55 -19.42 33.08
CA ALA A 198 33.83 -18.22 32.69
C ALA A 198 33.69 -17.24 33.87
N VAL A 199 33.39 -17.73 35.08
CA VAL A 199 33.37 -16.94 36.31
C VAL A 199 34.73 -16.30 36.59
N ARG A 200 35.82 -17.09 36.59
CA ARG A 200 37.20 -16.57 36.80
C ARG A 200 37.62 -15.54 35.74
N ALA A 201 37.06 -15.63 34.54
CA ALA A 201 37.32 -14.69 33.45
C ALA A 201 36.45 -13.42 33.52
N GLY A 202 35.54 -13.31 34.51
CA GLY A 202 34.60 -12.20 34.64
C GLY A 202 33.51 -12.18 33.57
N LEU A 203 33.28 -13.30 32.88
CA LEU A 203 32.26 -13.44 31.83
C LEU A 203 30.87 -13.77 32.40
N LEU A 204 30.84 -14.37 33.59
CA LEU A 204 29.65 -14.64 34.40
C LEU A 204 29.80 -13.94 35.75
N TYR A 205 28.72 -13.87 36.54
CA TYR A 205 28.79 -13.41 37.92
C TYR A 205 29.41 -14.49 38.82
N ASP A 206 29.89 -14.11 40.00
CA ASP A 206 30.50 -15.05 40.97
C ASP A 206 29.42 -15.74 41.80
N GLN A 207 28.47 -16.37 41.11
CA GLN A 207 27.37 -17.08 41.73
C GLN A 207 27.73 -18.55 41.95
N MET A 208 27.27 -19.12 43.07
CA MET A 208 27.74 -20.43 43.53
C MET A 208 27.34 -21.59 42.59
N ALA A 209 26.30 -21.40 41.76
CA ALA A 209 25.87 -22.37 40.75
C ALA A 209 24.97 -21.72 39.66
N PRO A 210 25.54 -21.09 38.62
CA PRO A 210 24.74 -20.50 37.54
C PRO A 210 23.98 -21.60 36.78
N PRO A 211 22.68 -21.39 36.47
CA PRO A 211 21.91 -22.35 35.70
C PRO A 211 22.51 -22.55 34.30
N TYR A 212 22.40 -23.77 33.78
CA TYR A 212 22.81 -24.07 32.42
C TYR A 212 21.85 -25.08 31.79
N CYS A 213 21.77 -25.03 30.46
CA CYS A 213 21.09 -26.02 29.64
C CYS A 213 22.05 -26.53 28.58
N ASN A 214 21.91 -27.82 28.27
CA ASN A 214 22.78 -28.50 27.34
C ASN A 214 22.04 -29.59 26.58
N SER A 215 22.66 -30.08 25.51
CA SER A 215 22.24 -31.30 24.85
C SER A 215 23.36 -32.33 24.99
N ILE A 216 23.11 -33.38 25.78
CA ILE A 216 24.03 -34.51 25.97
C ILE A 216 23.81 -35.50 24.84
N ILE A 217 24.90 -36.05 24.29
CA ILE A 217 24.82 -37.07 23.25
C ILE A 217 24.71 -38.46 23.91
N PRO A 218 23.60 -39.19 23.70
CA PRO A 218 23.30 -40.42 24.44
C PRO A 218 24.33 -41.56 24.29
N ASN A 219 25.15 -41.52 23.23
CA ASN A 219 26.10 -42.59 22.87
C ASN A 219 27.57 -42.13 22.81
N GLY A 220 27.89 -40.95 23.34
CA GLY A 220 29.28 -40.47 23.41
C GLY A 220 30.08 -41.29 24.42
N VAL A 221 31.17 -41.94 23.99
CA VAL A 221 32.15 -42.53 24.89
C VAL A 221 32.87 -41.37 25.61
N GLY A 222 32.31 -40.94 26.73
CA GLY A 222 32.77 -39.79 27.51
C GLY A 222 31.58 -38.99 28.07
N LYS A 223 31.41 -38.98 29.40
CA LYS A 223 30.24 -38.43 30.10
C LYS A 223 30.02 -36.90 29.97
N ASN A 224 30.86 -36.18 29.21
CA ASN A 224 30.90 -34.72 29.17
C ASN A 224 30.75 -34.12 27.76
N LEU A 225 30.44 -34.93 26.75
CA LEU A 225 30.28 -34.45 25.37
C LEU A 225 28.92 -33.76 25.22
N THR A 226 28.93 -32.45 25.02
CA THR A 226 27.72 -31.66 24.74
C THR A 226 27.82 -31.01 23.36
N SER A 227 26.73 -31.11 22.59
CA SER A 227 26.62 -30.42 21.29
C SER A 227 26.14 -28.98 21.42
N HIS A 228 25.40 -28.68 22.48
CA HIS A 228 24.89 -27.36 22.79
C HIS A 228 25.14 -27.08 24.27
N LEU A 229 25.50 -25.84 24.60
CA LEU A 229 25.68 -25.41 25.97
C LEU A 229 25.37 -23.91 26.07
N ILE A 230 24.43 -23.58 26.94
CA ILE A 230 24.15 -22.21 27.35
C ILE A 230 24.25 -22.16 28.87
N ILE A 231 25.04 -21.21 29.36
CA ILE A 231 25.18 -20.91 30.79
C ILE A 231 24.56 -19.54 31.00
N LEU A 232 23.64 -19.44 31.95
CA LEU A 232 22.89 -18.23 32.29
C LEU A 232 23.24 -17.85 33.72
N ASP A 233 23.35 -16.56 33.97
CA ASP A 233 23.69 -16.04 35.28
C ASP A 233 23.04 -14.68 35.51
N THR A 234 22.82 -14.35 36.77
CA THR A 234 22.09 -13.16 37.20
C THR A 234 22.88 -12.43 38.28
N SER A 235 22.80 -11.10 38.28
CA SER A 235 23.56 -10.26 39.21
C SER A 235 23.09 -10.36 40.66
N VAL A 236 21.90 -10.93 40.90
CA VAL A 236 21.28 -11.10 42.22
C VAL A 236 20.72 -12.50 42.35
N ASP A 237 20.53 -12.96 43.58
CA ASP A 237 19.94 -14.29 43.85
C ASP A 237 18.42 -14.27 43.64
N ASP A 238 17.72 -15.33 44.04
CA ASP A 238 16.24 -15.38 44.03
C ASP A 238 15.58 -14.50 45.12
N THR A 239 16.29 -13.47 45.60
CA THR A 239 15.79 -12.47 46.54
C THR A 239 14.83 -11.52 45.83
N LEU A 240 13.54 -11.63 46.19
CA LEU A 240 12.49 -10.73 45.71
C LEU A 240 12.67 -9.38 46.41
N GLU A 241 13.21 -8.39 45.70
CA GLU A 241 13.26 -6.95 46.07
C GLU A 241 14.30 -6.19 45.22
N ASP A 242 15.24 -6.92 44.61
CA ASP A 242 16.29 -6.35 43.80
C ASP A 242 16.00 -6.41 42.28
N THR A 243 16.54 -5.44 41.56
CA THR A 243 16.62 -5.48 40.09
C THR A 243 17.89 -6.22 39.69
N PHE A 244 17.85 -6.90 38.54
CA PHE A 244 18.96 -7.76 38.12
C PHE A 244 19.44 -7.48 36.70
N GLU A 245 20.69 -7.83 36.44
CA GLU A 245 21.27 -7.91 35.11
C GLU A 245 21.56 -9.37 34.78
N VAL A 246 21.56 -9.72 33.49
CA VAL A 246 21.78 -11.09 33.06
C VAL A 246 23.10 -11.17 32.32
N ARG A 247 23.96 -12.10 32.72
CA ARG A 247 25.13 -12.51 31.94
C ARG A 247 24.93 -13.92 31.46
N LEU A 248 25.41 -14.21 30.27
CA LEU A 248 25.27 -15.55 29.70
C LEU A 248 26.45 -15.87 28.81
N SER A 249 26.69 -17.16 28.63
CA SER A 249 27.72 -17.68 27.73
C SER A 249 27.15 -18.80 26.89
N ILE A 250 27.29 -18.69 25.57
CA ILE A 250 26.70 -19.59 24.57
C ILE A 250 27.83 -20.28 23.81
N ASP A 251 27.77 -21.60 23.73
CA ASP A 251 28.66 -22.39 22.87
C ASP A 251 28.23 -22.25 21.41
N THR A 252 29.04 -21.57 20.60
CA THR A 252 28.76 -21.33 19.19
C THR A 252 29.18 -22.49 18.29
N SER A 253 29.91 -23.46 18.85
CA SER A 253 30.41 -24.61 18.10
C SER A 253 29.28 -25.54 17.67
N ALA A 254 29.31 -25.96 16.40
CA ALA A 254 28.27 -26.80 15.82
C ALA A 254 28.38 -28.28 16.23
N GLN A 255 29.59 -28.79 16.46
CA GLN A 255 29.82 -30.21 16.74
C GLN A 255 30.43 -30.41 18.12
N TRP A 256 30.01 -31.49 18.78
CA TRP A 256 30.50 -31.92 20.08
C TRP A 256 31.97 -32.38 20.10
N THR A 257 32.54 -32.64 18.93
CA THR A 257 33.97 -32.96 18.74
C THR A 257 34.83 -31.71 18.59
N TYR A 258 34.21 -30.55 18.36
CA TYR A 258 34.94 -29.30 18.19
C TYR A 258 35.20 -28.66 19.54
N GLU A 259 36.28 -27.87 19.58
CA GLU A 259 36.56 -26.98 20.71
C GLU A 259 35.29 -26.17 21.04
N LYS A 260 34.96 -26.06 22.32
CA LYS A 260 33.85 -25.23 22.80
C LYS A 260 34.26 -23.78 22.69
N ILE A 261 33.49 -23.00 21.94
CA ILE A 261 33.73 -21.58 21.71
C ILE A 261 32.60 -20.83 22.36
N LEU A 262 32.84 -20.29 23.55
CA LEU A 262 31.85 -19.57 24.32
C LEU A 262 31.89 -18.08 23.98
N GLU A 263 30.80 -17.57 23.42
CA GLU A 263 30.53 -16.15 23.32
C GLU A 263 29.66 -15.71 24.48
N SER A 264 30.08 -14.65 25.16
CA SER A 264 29.40 -14.14 26.34
C SER A 264 28.69 -12.84 26.05
N PHE A 265 27.54 -12.63 26.70
CA PHE A 265 26.72 -11.43 26.55
C PHE A 265 26.37 -10.88 27.93
N GLU A 266 26.30 -9.56 28.02
CA GLU A 266 25.76 -8.84 29.17
C GLU A 266 24.49 -8.13 28.74
N CYS A 267 23.39 -8.46 29.41
CA CYS A 267 22.06 -7.96 29.14
C CYS A 267 21.61 -7.04 30.26
N ARG A 268 21.23 -5.82 29.89
CA ARG A 268 20.70 -4.82 30.82
C ARG A 268 19.32 -4.37 30.39
N LEU A 269 18.43 -4.18 31.36
CA LEU A 269 17.08 -3.68 31.11
C LEU A 269 17.11 -2.17 30.95
N GLN A 270 16.78 -1.69 29.75
CA GLN A 270 16.69 -0.26 29.45
C GLN A 270 15.22 0.20 29.44
N SER A 271 14.93 1.26 30.19
CA SER A 271 13.62 1.89 30.24
C SER A 271 13.56 3.13 29.36
N ARG A 272 12.40 3.38 28.74
CA ARG A 272 12.19 4.57 27.90
C ARG A 272 11.98 5.87 28.70
N SER A 273 11.28 5.77 29.83
CA SER A 273 10.89 6.90 30.68
C SER A 273 11.00 6.53 32.15
N SER A 274 10.98 7.52 33.05
CA SER A 274 10.97 7.28 34.50
C SER A 274 9.74 6.49 34.97
N GLU A 275 8.58 6.73 34.34
CA GLU A 275 7.35 5.98 34.64
C GLU A 275 7.47 4.52 34.19
N SER A 276 7.95 4.30 32.95
CA SER A 276 8.19 2.95 32.44
C SER A 276 9.24 2.23 33.27
N LYS A 277 10.27 2.94 33.76
CA LYS A 277 11.29 2.40 34.66
C LYS A 277 10.65 1.86 35.93
N ALA A 278 9.79 2.63 36.59
CA ALA A 278 9.12 2.20 37.82
C ALA A 278 8.28 0.92 37.61
N VAL A 279 7.54 0.84 36.49
CA VAL A 279 6.75 -0.37 36.14
C VAL A 279 7.65 -1.58 35.90
N LEU A 280 8.71 -1.40 35.10
CA LEU A 280 9.64 -2.47 34.76
C LEU A 280 10.41 -2.98 35.98
N GLU A 281 10.90 -2.09 36.85
CA GLU A 281 11.56 -2.47 38.09
C GLU A 281 10.59 -3.18 39.04
N ALA A 282 9.34 -2.73 39.16
CA ALA A 282 8.34 -3.41 40.00
C ALA A 282 8.07 -4.84 39.51
N ILE A 283 8.00 -5.06 38.20
CA ILE A 283 7.91 -6.41 37.62
C ILE A 283 9.18 -7.19 37.92
N GLN A 284 10.36 -6.58 37.72
CA GLN A 284 11.63 -7.25 37.89
C GLN A 284 11.86 -7.76 39.32
N ARG A 285 11.54 -6.93 40.33
CA ARG A 285 11.62 -7.28 41.76
C ARG A 285 10.70 -8.43 42.16
N SER A 286 9.71 -8.76 41.33
CA SER A 286 8.80 -9.88 41.57
C SER A 286 9.28 -11.21 40.97
N ILE A 287 10.37 -11.21 40.20
CA ILE A 287 10.88 -12.38 39.49
C ILE A 287 12.02 -13.01 40.30
N PRO A 288 11.91 -14.28 40.73
CA PRO A 288 13.06 -15.02 41.24
C PRO A 288 14.01 -15.32 40.07
N SER A 289 15.03 -14.47 39.91
CA SER A 289 15.79 -14.36 38.67
C SER A 289 16.56 -15.63 38.28
N GLN A 290 17.20 -16.31 39.24
CA GLN A 290 17.97 -17.53 39.00
C GLN A 290 17.04 -18.69 38.63
N TYR A 291 16.00 -18.91 39.43
CA TYR A 291 15.00 -19.95 39.17
C TYR A 291 14.25 -19.71 37.85
N MET A 292 13.94 -18.45 37.52
CA MET A 292 13.30 -18.08 36.26
C MET A 292 14.19 -18.38 35.06
N LEU A 293 15.47 -17.96 35.10
CA LEU A 293 16.44 -18.26 34.04
C LEU A 293 16.63 -19.76 33.85
N GLN A 294 16.67 -20.54 34.93
CA GLN A 294 16.74 -22.00 34.86
C GLN A 294 15.54 -22.59 34.10
N ASN A 295 14.32 -22.15 34.43
CA ASN A 295 13.10 -22.62 33.77
C ASN A 295 13.01 -22.22 32.30
N TRP A 296 13.52 -21.05 31.94
CA TRP A 296 13.49 -20.53 30.58
C TRP A 296 14.70 -20.97 29.73
N CYS A 297 15.70 -21.63 30.32
CA CYS A 297 16.92 -22.04 29.62
C CYS A 297 16.61 -22.95 28.41
N GLY A 298 15.67 -23.89 28.56
CA GLY A 298 15.25 -24.75 27.44
C GLY A 298 14.65 -23.97 26.27
N THR A 299 13.89 -22.91 26.55
CA THR A 299 13.34 -22.02 25.52
C THR A 299 14.45 -21.21 24.82
N ILE A 300 15.42 -20.71 25.59
CA ILE A 300 16.60 -20.02 25.03
C ILE A 300 17.38 -20.97 24.13
N GLN A 301 17.67 -22.18 24.61
CA GLN A 301 18.36 -23.21 23.83
C GLN A 301 17.61 -23.55 22.54
N GLY A 302 16.29 -23.76 22.62
CA GLY A 302 15.46 -24.11 21.46
C GLY A 302 15.38 -23.00 20.40
N ALA A 303 15.54 -21.74 20.80
CA ALA A 303 15.60 -20.62 19.86
C ALA A 303 17.01 -20.38 19.31
N MET A 304 18.04 -20.76 20.06
CA MET A 304 19.44 -20.52 19.72
C MET A 304 19.99 -21.49 18.68
N TYR A 305 19.55 -22.76 18.72
CA TYR A 305 20.06 -23.83 17.87
C TYR A 305 18.96 -24.42 16.99
N ASN A 306 19.27 -24.69 15.72
CA ASN A 306 18.33 -25.26 14.74
C ASN A 306 18.21 -26.80 14.82
N GLY A 307 18.68 -27.40 15.92
CA GLY A 307 18.69 -28.85 16.13
C GLY A 307 20.07 -29.38 16.50
N THR A 308 20.15 -30.67 16.83
CA THR A 308 21.41 -31.32 17.26
C THR A 308 22.49 -31.20 16.19
N GLY A 309 23.69 -30.74 16.60
CA GLY A 309 24.83 -30.64 15.69
C GLY A 309 24.84 -29.37 14.84
N THR A 310 24.04 -28.38 15.21
CA THR A 310 24.02 -27.06 14.58
C THR A 310 24.74 -26.04 15.46
N GLY A 311 25.40 -25.06 14.85
CA GLY A 311 25.98 -23.94 15.59
C GLY A 311 24.88 -23.03 16.14
N ALA A 312 25.25 -22.19 17.10
CA ALA A 312 24.35 -21.13 17.57
C ALA A 312 23.98 -20.17 16.43
N SER A 313 22.81 -19.56 16.52
CA SER A 313 22.38 -18.50 15.59
C SER A 313 23.36 -17.33 15.57
N GLY A 314 23.61 -16.76 14.40
CA GLY A 314 24.44 -15.55 14.25
C GLY A 314 23.87 -14.32 14.96
N ASP A 315 22.56 -14.31 15.23
CA ASP A 315 21.84 -13.23 15.91
C ASP A 315 21.54 -13.57 17.38
N SER A 316 22.47 -14.27 18.04
CA SER A 316 22.32 -14.76 19.43
C SER A 316 21.85 -13.65 20.39
N GLY A 317 22.46 -12.46 20.32
CA GLY A 317 22.09 -11.29 21.14
C GLY A 317 20.61 -10.94 21.02
N LEU A 318 20.10 -10.80 19.78
CA LEU A 318 18.72 -10.41 19.51
C LEU A 318 17.71 -11.48 19.96
N ILE A 319 18.07 -12.76 19.81
CA ILE A 319 17.24 -13.88 20.31
C ILE A 319 17.11 -13.81 21.84
N ILE A 320 18.21 -13.56 22.54
CA ILE A 320 18.19 -13.41 24.00
C ILE A 320 17.30 -12.22 24.40
N GLU A 321 17.48 -11.06 23.76
CA GLU A 321 16.66 -9.87 24.03
C GLU A 321 15.18 -10.19 23.87
N GLN A 322 14.79 -10.84 22.77
CA GLN A 322 13.39 -11.22 22.51
C GLN A 322 12.83 -12.14 23.61
N ILE A 323 13.61 -13.09 24.08
CA ILE A 323 13.18 -14.04 25.12
C ILE A 323 13.10 -13.35 26.49
N LEU A 324 14.09 -12.55 26.87
CA LEU A 324 14.06 -11.80 28.13
C LEU A 324 12.93 -10.75 28.15
N ASN A 325 12.64 -10.11 27.02
CA ASN A 325 11.47 -9.24 26.86
C ASN A 325 10.16 -10.04 27.04
N SER A 326 10.09 -11.25 26.45
CA SER A 326 8.93 -12.14 26.61
C SER A 326 8.74 -12.54 28.06
N MET A 327 9.82 -12.93 28.75
CA MET A 327 9.82 -13.31 30.16
C MET A 327 9.26 -12.18 31.04
N MET A 328 9.75 -10.94 30.84
CA MET A 328 9.25 -9.75 31.53
C MET A 328 7.76 -9.50 31.26
N MET A 329 7.33 -9.60 30.00
CA MET A 329 5.92 -9.39 29.66
C MET A 329 5.02 -10.45 30.30
N VAL A 330 5.36 -11.73 30.22
CA VAL A 330 4.51 -12.79 30.81
C VAL A 330 4.45 -12.68 32.33
N ALA A 331 5.57 -12.35 32.98
CA ALA A 331 5.62 -12.08 34.43
C ALA A 331 4.72 -10.89 34.80
N GLY A 332 4.94 -9.73 34.16
CA GLY A 332 4.17 -8.51 34.45
C GLY A 332 2.70 -8.56 34.00
N GLY A 333 2.37 -9.42 33.05
CA GLY A 333 0.99 -9.65 32.61
C GLY A 333 0.22 -10.68 33.45
N GLY A 334 0.83 -11.19 34.52
CA GLY A 334 0.22 -12.19 35.40
C GLY A 334 -0.12 -13.50 34.68
N ASN A 335 0.58 -13.81 33.58
CA ASN A 335 0.28 -14.95 32.70
C ASN A 335 -1.21 -15.01 32.25
N TYR A 336 -1.87 -13.85 32.09
CA TYR A 336 -3.31 -13.76 31.79
C TYR A 336 -3.59 -12.97 30.51
N LEU A 337 -4.06 -13.68 29.48
CA LEU A 337 -4.31 -13.12 28.13
C LEU A 337 -5.71 -12.55 27.90
N LEU A 338 -6.63 -12.74 28.85
CA LEU A 338 -8.02 -12.30 28.71
C LEU A 338 -8.29 -10.99 29.44
N ASN A 339 -7.23 -10.18 29.65
CA ASN A 339 -7.35 -8.91 30.35
C ASN A 339 -8.03 -7.88 29.43
N THR A 340 -9.12 -7.28 29.91
CA THR A 340 -9.91 -6.26 29.23
C THR A 340 -9.78 -4.87 29.85
N THR A 341 -8.94 -4.71 30.89
CA THR A 341 -8.74 -3.43 31.58
C THR A 341 -8.28 -2.31 30.65
N ALA A 342 -7.46 -2.63 29.63
CA ALA A 342 -6.99 -1.70 28.60
C ALA A 342 -7.82 -1.74 27.30
N SER A 343 -9.05 -2.28 27.32
CA SER A 343 -9.82 -2.55 26.09
C SER A 343 -10.19 -1.31 25.28
N HIS A 344 -10.41 -0.19 25.95
CA HIS A 344 -10.69 1.10 25.32
C HIS A 344 -9.43 1.85 24.88
N GLU A 345 -8.25 1.37 25.24
CA GLU A 345 -7.01 1.99 24.83
C GLU A 345 -6.63 1.61 23.40
N THR A 346 -5.79 2.44 22.79
CA THR A 346 -5.22 2.16 21.48
C THR A 346 -3.83 1.57 21.59
N GLN A 347 -3.44 0.78 20.59
CA GLN A 347 -2.09 0.28 20.38
C GLN A 347 -1.60 0.62 18.96
N GLY A 348 -0.29 0.68 18.77
CA GLY A 348 0.33 0.80 17.46
C GLY A 348 -0.04 -0.36 16.52
N CYS A 349 -0.38 -0.03 15.28
CA CYS A 349 -0.69 -1.02 14.24
C CYS A 349 -0.38 -0.51 12.83
N VAL A 350 -0.33 -1.41 11.87
CA VAL A 350 -0.32 -1.07 10.44
C VAL A 350 -1.74 -1.02 9.88
N LEU A 351 -2.07 0.12 9.28
CA LEU A 351 -3.31 0.34 8.57
C LEU A 351 -3.04 0.33 7.07
N ASN A 352 -3.96 -0.29 6.36
CA ASN A 352 -3.97 -0.28 4.92
C ASN A 352 -4.75 0.95 4.45
N ARG A 353 -4.07 1.87 3.76
CA ARG A 353 -4.69 3.06 3.16
C ARG A 353 -4.53 3.02 1.65
N THR A 354 -5.43 3.71 0.97
CA THR A 354 -5.30 3.94 -0.47
C THR A 354 -4.61 5.27 -0.70
N LEU A 355 -3.49 5.23 -1.40
CA LEU A 355 -2.79 6.41 -1.88
C LEU A 355 -3.46 6.87 -3.18
N VAL A 356 -4.04 8.06 -3.15
CA VAL A 356 -4.54 8.75 -4.35
C VAL A 356 -3.51 9.80 -4.76
N PRO A 357 -2.85 9.62 -5.92
CA PRO A 357 -1.91 10.61 -6.44
C PRO A 357 -2.63 11.92 -6.81
N TRP A 358 -1.94 13.05 -6.67
CA TRP A 358 -2.53 14.37 -6.91
C TRP A 358 -2.93 14.56 -8.38
N GLU A 359 -2.31 13.82 -9.28
CA GLU A 359 -2.59 13.75 -10.71
C GLU A 359 -4.04 13.33 -10.97
N VAL A 360 -4.57 12.37 -10.19
CA VAL A 360 -5.98 11.94 -10.29
C VAL A 360 -6.91 13.10 -9.97
N ILE A 361 -6.58 13.89 -8.96
CA ILE A 361 -7.39 15.01 -8.46
C ILE A 361 -7.38 16.16 -9.48
N VAL A 362 -6.21 16.49 -10.01
CA VAL A 362 -6.08 17.52 -11.05
C VAL A 362 -6.84 17.10 -12.30
N LEU A 363 -6.74 15.83 -12.69
CA LEU A 363 -7.49 15.32 -13.82
C LEU A 363 -9.00 15.42 -13.60
N ALA A 364 -9.49 15.04 -12.42
CA ALA A 364 -10.90 15.18 -12.05
C ALA A 364 -11.38 16.63 -12.02
N ALA A 365 -10.53 17.56 -11.56
CA ALA A 365 -10.84 18.98 -11.53
C ALA A 365 -10.94 19.57 -12.94
N VAL A 366 -9.97 19.26 -13.82
CA VAL A 366 -9.94 19.75 -15.21
C VAL A 366 -11.11 19.18 -16.02
N SER A 367 -11.38 17.89 -15.92
CA SER A 367 -12.51 17.27 -16.64
C SER A 367 -13.85 17.82 -16.18
N THR A 368 -14.03 18.06 -14.87
CA THR A 368 -15.24 18.71 -14.33
C THR A 368 -15.38 20.14 -14.81
N GLY A 369 -14.28 20.91 -14.82
CA GLY A 369 -14.27 22.27 -15.34
C GLY A 369 -14.69 22.32 -16.81
N LEU A 370 -14.18 21.39 -17.61
CA LEU A 370 -14.53 21.27 -19.03
C LEU A 370 -16.01 20.90 -19.24
N ALA A 371 -16.53 19.94 -18.47
CA ALA A 371 -17.95 19.58 -18.52
C ALA A 371 -18.86 20.78 -18.19
N LYS A 372 -18.51 21.53 -17.15
CA LYS A 372 -19.24 22.75 -16.78
C LYS A 372 -19.16 23.80 -17.88
N PHE A 373 -17.97 24.04 -18.43
CA PHE A 373 -17.78 25.00 -19.52
C PHE A 373 -18.66 24.67 -20.73
N LEU A 374 -18.67 23.40 -21.18
CA LEU A 374 -19.53 22.96 -22.28
C LEU A 374 -21.01 23.11 -21.95
N ALA A 375 -21.42 22.82 -20.71
CA ALA A 375 -22.81 23.01 -20.29
C ALA A 375 -23.22 24.49 -20.34
N PHE A 376 -22.35 25.40 -19.89
CA PHE A 376 -22.58 26.85 -19.99
C PHE A 376 -22.67 27.32 -21.44
N ASP A 377 -21.76 26.86 -22.30
CA ASP A 377 -21.78 27.17 -23.73
C ASP A 377 -23.07 26.67 -24.39
N TRP A 378 -23.52 25.46 -24.04
CA TRP A 378 -24.78 24.92 -24.55
C TRP A 378 -25.99 25.77 -24.13
N MET A 379 -26.07 26.14 -22.85
CA MET A 379 -27.15 27.00 -22.36
C MET A 379 -27.14 28.37 -23.05
N TYR A 380 -25.96 28.94 -23.29
CA TYR A 380 -25.80 30.19 -24.02
C TYR A 380 -26.31 30.08 -25.47
N LEU A 381 -25.97 29.00 -26.17
CA LEU A 381 -26.46 28.75 -27.53
C LEU A 381 -27.98 28.57 -27.58
N LEU A 382 -28.56 27.83 -26.63
CA LEU A 382 -30.01 27.66 -26.52
C LEU A 382 -30.74 29.00 -26.32
N TRP A 383 -30.19 29.85 -25.45
CA TRP A 383 -30.75 31.18 -25.22
C TRP A 383 -30.72 32.07 -26.47
N HIS A 384 -29.63 32.02 -27.25
CA HIS A 384 -29.53 32.75 -28.51
C HIS A 384 -30.46 32.19 -29.60
N LEU A 385 -30.63 30.87 -29.68
CA LEU A 385 -31.55 30.24 -30.62
C LEU A 385 -33.00 30.65 -30.35
N GLN A 386 -33.40 30.75 -29.08
CA GLN A 386 -34.75 31.23 -28.70
C GLN A 386 -35.01 32.68 -29.15
N LYS A 387 -33.98 33.51 -29.22
CA LYS A 387 -34.10 34.92 -29.62
C LYS A 387 -34.02 35.15 -31.13
N THR A 388 -33.63 34.15 -31.91
CA THR A 388 -33.43 34.31 -33.36
C THR A 388 -34.73 34.00 -34.09
N PRO A 389 -35.30 34.93 -34.88
CA PRO A 389 -36.56 34.70 -35.60
C PRO A 389 -36.39 33.56 -36.62
N GLN A 390 -37.28 32.56 -36.57
CA GLN A 390 -37.24 31.41 -37.47
C GLN A 390 -37.78 31.80 -38.85
N THR A 391 -36.89 32.11 -39.78
CA THR A 391 -37.24 32.42 -41.19
C THR A 391 -37.03 31.24 -42.14
N VAL A 392 -36.44 30.14 -41.67
CA VAL A 392 -36.16 28.93 -42.46
C VAL A 392 -37.15 27.83 -42.10
N SER A 393 -37.86 27.32 -43.11
CA SER A 393 -38.84 26.23 -43.02
C SER A 393 -38.33 25.07 -42.13
N GLU A 394 -39.13 24.69 -41.14
CA GLU A 394 -38.89 23.65 -40.13
C GLU A 394 -38.57 22.24 -40.68
N GLY A 395 -38.59 22.04 -42.00
CA GLY A 395 -38.49 20.71 -42.63
C GLY A 395 -37.09 20.14 -42.89
N ASN A 396 -36.02 20.96 -42.90
CA ASN A 396 -34.68 20.45 -43.25
C ASN A 396 -33.88 20.03 -42.01
N VAL A 397 -33.78 18.72 -41.79
CA VAL A 397 -32.91 18.11 -40.77
C VAL A 397 -31.46 18.44 -41.12
N ILE A 398 -30.83 19.36 -40.37
CA ILE A 398 -29.42 19.68 -40.55
C ILE A 398 -28.58 18.47 -40.13
N PRO A 399 -27.80 17.87 -41.05
CA PRO A 399 -26.96 16.72 -40.72
C PRO A 399 -25.81 17.17 -39.81
N HIS A 400 -25.65 16.47 -38.69
CA HIS A 400 -24.71 16.81 -37.63
C HIS A 400 -23.97 15.59 -37.07
N ASP A 401 -24.33 14.39 -37.50
CA ASP A 401 -23.67 13.14 -37.14
C ASP A 401 -23.69 12.17 -38.32
N LEU A 402 -22.88 11.11 -38.29
CA LEU A 402 -22.74 10.18 -39.43
C LEU A 402 -24.10 9.63 -39.87
N LEU A 403 -24.94 9.23 -38.92
CA LEU A 403 -26.28 8.72 -39.19
C LEU A 403 -27.15 9.77 -39.91
N THR A 404 -27.11 11.02 -39.47
CA THR A 404 -27.89 12.09 -40.11
C THR A 404 -27.36 12.47 -41.49
N TRP A 405 -26.04 12.37 -41.70
CA TRP A 405 -25.42 12.50 -43.02
C TRP A 405 -25.82 11.36 -43.95
N MET A 406 -25.88 10.12 -43.44
CA MET A 406 -26.37 8.97 -44.21
C MET A 406 -27.86 9.10 -44.52
N GLN A 407 -28.68 9.53 -43.57
CA GLN A 407 -30.11 9.80 -43.78
C GLN A 407 -30.31 10.88 -44.85
N GLN A 408 -29.55 11.96 -44.77
CA GLN A 408 -29.60 13.03 -45.77
C GLN A 408 -29.19 12.51 -47.15
N ALA A 409 -28.12 11.73 -47.24
CA ALA A 409 -27.68 11.12 -48.50
C ALA A 409 -28.74 10.17 -49.11
N VAL A 410 -29.47 9.41 -48.28
CA VAL A 410 -30.57 8.56 -48.73
C VAL A 410 -31.75 9.39 -49.23
N ILE A 411 -32.13 10.45 -48.52
CA ILE A 411 -33.20 11.37 -48.92
C ILE A 411 -32.86 12.02 -50.27
N GLU A 412 -31.62 12.50 -50.43
CA GLU A 412 -31.15 13.09 -51.67
C GLU A 412 -31.12 12.08 -52.83
N ALA A 413 -30.60 10.86 -52.60
CA ALA A 413 -30.60 9.80 -53.59
C ALA A 413 -32.02 9.40 -54.04
N HIS A 414 -32.99 9.37 -53.12
CA HIS A 414 -34.39 9.06 -53.44
C HIS A 414 -35.04 10.18 -54.25
N SER A 415 -34.76 11.44 -53.93
CA SER A 415 -35.25 12.60 -54.69
C SER A 415 -34.70 12.66 -56.12
N GLN A 416 -33.45 12.24 -56.33
CA GLN A 416 -32.84 12.15 -57.67
C GLN A 416 -33.47 11.05 -58.53
N HIS A 417 -33.86 9.92 -57.92
CA HIS A 417 -34.55 8.84 -58.65
C HIS A 417 -35.96 9.22 -59.13
N GLN A 418 -36.66 10.13 -58.45
CA GLN A 418 -37.98 10.61 -58.88
C GLN A 418 -37.91 11.61 -60.05
N LEU A 419 -36.77 12.25 -60.30
CA LEU A 419 -36.57 13.19 -61.41
C LEU A 419 -36.14 12.50 -62.72
N VAL A 420 -35.93 11.18 -62.72
CA VAL A 420 -35.56 10.38 -63.90
C VAL A 420 -36.69 9.38 -64.23
N VAL A 421 -37.84 9.90 -64.60
CA VAL A 421 -38.84 9.15 -65.40
C VAL A 421 -39.08 9.96 -66.68
N PRO A 422 -38.42 9.64 -67.81
CA PRO A 422 -38.84 10.11 -69.11
C PRO A 422 -39.94 9.20 -69.64
N THR A 423 -41.13 9.78 -69.82
CA THR A 423 -42.10 9.33 -70.82
C THR A 423 -41.45 9.50 -72.21
N ASP A 424 -41.06 8.42 -72.86
CA ASP A 424 -41.56 8.04 -74.20
C ASP A 424 -40.69 6.98 -74.91
N GLN A 425 -41.40 6.25 -75.78
CA GLN A 425 -40.99 5.09 -76.57
C GLN A 425 -39.88 5.36 -77.61
N ASN A 426 -39.32 4.24 -78.07
CA ASN A 426 -38.58 3.99 -79.33
C ASN A 426 -37.04 4.09 -79.35
N GLN A 427 -36.46 2.88 -79.47
CA GLN A 427 -35.56 2.44 -80.54
C GLN A 427 -34.02 2.37 -80.27
N SER A 428 -33.55 1.11 -80.29
CA SER A 428 -32.25 0.57 -80.73
C SER A 428 -30.92 0.86 -80.00
N ARG A 429 -30.47 -0.20 -79.29
CA ARG A 429 -29.12 -0.85 -79.30
C ARG A 429 -27.86 -0.04 -78.86
N PRO A 430 -26.73 -0.71 -78.51
CA PRO A 430 -26.12 -0.60 -77.18
C PRO A 430 -24.69 -0.01 -77.23
N GLU A 431 -24.19 0.57 -76.12
CA GLU A 431 -22.77 0.47 -75.74
C GLU A 431 -22.45 1.10 -74.36
N ASP A 432 -21.67 0.34 -73.60
CA ASP A 432 -20.64 0.66 -72.60
C ASP A 432 -20.91 1.55 -71.35
N PRO A 433 -20.63 1.04 -70.12
CA PRO A 433 -20.76 1.80 -68.88
C PRO A 433 -19.40 2.39 -68.46
N LYS A 434 -19.03 3.55 -69.00
CA LYS A 434 -18.01 4.42 -68.37
C LYS A 434 -18.40 5.88 -68.54
N ARG A 435 -19.16 6.43 -67.58
CA ARG A 435 -19.21 7.87 -67.37
C ARG A 435 -19.00 8.24 -65.91
N LEU A 436 -17.80 8.79 -65.70
CA LEU A 436 -17.38 9.68 -64.63
C LEU A 436 -18.51 10.58 -64.11
N PHE A 437 -18.63 10.61 -62.79
CA PHE A 437 -19.24 11.73 -62.08
C PHE A 437 -18.36 12.97 -62.21
N LEU A 438 -18.83 13.98 -62.94
CA LEU A 438 -18.28 15.34 -62.94
C LEU A 438 -19.29 16.24 -62.22
N TYR A 439 -18.99 16.55 -60.96
CA TYR A 439 -19.69 17.61 -60.22
C TYR A 439 -19.30 18.97 -60.79
N ARG A 440 -20.29 19.73 -61.23
CA ARG A 440 -20.15 21.12 -61.69
C ARG A 440 -20.26 22.03 -60.47
N PHE A 441 -19.13 22.43 -59.88
CA PHE A 441 -19.10 23.51 -58.90
C PHE A 441 -19.16 24.87 -59.60
N GLY A 442 -20.00 25.75 -59.05
CA GLY A 442 -20.21 27.12 -59.52
C GLY A 442 -18.94 27.97 -59.54
N GLN A 443 -18.93 28.90 -60.49
CA GLN A 443 -17.85 29.82 -60.82
C GLN A 443 -17.40 30.68 -59.63
N LEU A 444 -16.09 30.72 -59.41
CA LEU A 444 -15.40 31.79 -58.68
C LEU A 444 -15.32 33.06 -59.56
N PRO A 445 -15.54 34.26 -59.03
CA PRO A 445 -15.15 35.48 -59.72
C PRO A 445 -13.64 35.71 -59.55
N THR A 446 -12.99 35.98 -60.67
CA THR A 446 -11.59 36.42 -60.78
C THR A 446 -11.43 37.84 -60.26
N GLY A 447 -10.57 38.04 -59.27
CA GLY A 447 -10.17 39.35 -58.72
C GLY A 447 -8.66 39.41 -58.53
N LYS A 448 -8.05 40.45 -59.11
CA LYS A 448 -6.62 40.67 -59.42
C LYS A 448 -5.61 40.52 -58.27
N LEU A 449 -4.41 40.07 -58.70
CA LEU A 449 -3.09 40.20 -58.08
C LEU A 449 -2.84 41.57 -57.39
N GLY A 450 -2.26 41.50 -56.20
CA GLY A 450 -1.42 42.54 -55.61
C GLY A 450 -0.23 41.87 -54.89
N LEU A 451 0.93 41.89 -55.54
CA LEU A 451 2.22 41.55 -54.93
C LEU A 451 2.55 42.59 -53.84
N ALA A 452 2.94 42.13 -52.65
CA ALA A 452 3.81 42.90 -51.77
C ALA A 452 4.71 41.94 -50.99
N THR A 453 5.99 41.99 -51.34
CA THR A 453 7.13 41.45 -50.62
C THR A 453 7.39 42.23 -49.32
N LEU A 454 7.39 41.54 -48.19
CA LEU A 454 8.48 41.45 -47.20
C LEU A 454 8.14 40.38 -46.17
#